data_AF-A0A850S5M0-F1
#
_entry.id   AF-A0A850S5M0-F1
#
_cell.length_a   1.000
_cell.length_b   1.000
_cell.length_c   1.000
_cell.angle_alpha   90.00
_cell.angle_beta   90.00
_cell.angle_gamma   90.00
#
_symmetry.space_group_name_H-M   'P 1'
#
loop_
_entity.id
_entity.type
_entity.pdbx_description
1 polymer ?
#
loop_
_entity_poly.entity_id
_entity_poly.type
_entity_poly.pdbx_seq_one_letter_code
_entity_poly.pdbx_strand_id
1 'polypeptide(L)'
;MQVNDQVYIAYPSAVHFKTKEAAVGKKSKQAVNQLLWGDWARVVKVEGDWIEVRSRHRNGWVKKDKLQTNRLLEVNFVDIGQGDGCHIQTPEDKAIVIDAGEGDNMYRFLRWRFGKFAHKFEFESFIISHPDQDHYYGFSDLFKHDNVHVDTVYHNTIIEQVYGGRSTLGSESKQGKKKFLTGIVQSMAELKSITNSPVRCGRRQYPNMLKTAAESGRVNDIIGMLASSDWRKPNYLPGYSPDDNRGMTLKLLGPVPQQLVNGKTALPKIGNTGVTKNGHSVVLLLEIGHIRMLLGGDLNEPSQEYLLEHYTGLSPHPKTPTEVETLVSEGRKHFQVDIAKACHHGSAHVSPNFLQATNPLVTIISSGDNEPHSHPRPDTLGLIGKYSRSDRPLIFSTELARSGNENIKHPNLVRRELKDNINKEMNIIHDYAATAAQKNAAEKRLDKHLEVIERSVSNYGMINVRTDGSRVIIAQRLERERSKAVRWDIYTFECDSRGRLHFIH
;
A
#
# COMPACT_ATOMS: atom_id res chain seq x y z
N MET A 1 -23.98 6.77 22.32
CA MET A 1 -22.68 6.74 23.00
C MET A 1 -22.92 6.46 24.47
N GLN A 2 -22.64 5.22 24.85
CA GLN A 2 -22.66 4.66 26.18
C GLN A 2 -21.24 4.21 26.56
N VAL A 3 -21.01 3.91 27.84
CA VAL A 3 -19.73 3.36 28.30
C VAL A 3 -19.48 2.02 27.61
N ASN A 4 -18.23 1.79 27.19
CA ASN A 4 -17.76 0.66 26.38
C ASN A 4 -18.12 0.68 24.90
N ASP A 5 -18.91 1.64 24.41
CA ASP A 5 -19.13 1.81 22.97
C ASP A 5 -17.79 1.96 22.25
N GLN A 6 -17.70 1.32 21.07
CA GLN A 6 -16.64 1.59 20.11
C GLN A 6 -17.07 2.75 19.23
N VAL A 7 -16.19 3.75 19.12
CA VAL A 7 -16.42 4.98 18.34
C VAL A 7 -15.15 5.33 17.59
N TYR A 8 -15.26 6.28 16.67
CA TYR A 8 -14.14 6.78 15.88
C TYR A 8 -14.05 8.29 16.02
N ILE A 9 -12.86 8.84 15.86
CA ILE A 9 -12.68 10.29 15.83
C ILE A 9 -13.36 10.86 14.58
N ALA A 10 -14.12 11.94 14.77
CA ALA A 10 -14.81 12.65 13.70
C ALA A 10 -13.89 13.62 12.94
N TYR A 11 -14.35 14.08 11.79
CA TYR A 11 -13.58 14.92 10.87
C TYR A 11 -13.19 16.28 11.50
N PRO A 12 -12.00 16.84 11.20
CA PRO A 12 -10.86 16.22 10.52
C PRO A 12 -9.86 15.58 11.49
N SER A 13 -9.96 15.89 12.79
CA SER A 13 -9.12 15.37 13.87
C SER A 13 -9.71 15.75 15.23
N ALA A 14 -9.18 15.15 16.30
CA ALA A 14 -9.52 15.52 17.67
C ALA A 14 -8.28 15.62 18.55
N VAL A 15 -8.34 16.48 19.56
CA VAL A 15 -7.33 16.55 20.62
C VAL A 15 -7.89 15.94 21.89
N HIS A 16 -7.14 15.01 22.47
CA HIS A 16 -7.41 14.46 23.79
C HIS A 16 -6.89 15.40 24.87
N PHE A 17 -7.68 15.63 25.93
CA PHE A 17 -7.29 16.42 27.09
C PHE A 17 -7.23 15.58 28.37
N LYS A 18 -6.34 15.92 29.30
CA LYS A 18 -6.21 15.22 30.58
C LYS A 18 -7.42 15.46 31.49
N THR A 19 -7.96 16.68 31.51
CA THR A 19 -9.20 17.03 32.21
C THR A 19 -10.15 17.79 31.30
N LYS A 20 -11.44 17.86 31.67
CA LYS A 20 -12.47 18.62 30.95
C LYS A 20 -12.31 20.14 31.07
N GLU A 21 -11.72 20.66 32.16
CA GLU A 21 -11.58 22.12 32.38
C GLU A 21 -10.48 22.76 31.52
N ALA A 22 -9.51 21.97 31.02
CA ALA A 22 -8.35 22.49 30.30
C ALA A 22 -8.66 23.12 28.93
N ALA A 23 -9.86 22.90 28.39
CA ALA A 23 -10.29 23.45 27.11
C ALA A 23 -10.93 24.85 27.22
N VAL A 24 -11.27 25.32 28.43
CA VAL A 24 -12.08 26.55 28.62
C VAL A 24 -11.25 27.79 29.00
N GLY A 25 -9.92 27.71 29.04
CA GLY A 25 -9.09 28.89 29.36
C GLY A 25 -7.64 28.79 28.92
N LYS A 26 -7.27 29.61 27.92
CA LYS A 26 -5.96 30.13 27.42
C LYS A 26 -4.59 29.58 27.92
N LYS A 27 -4.44 28.36 28.45
CA LYS A 27 -3.13 27.70 28.64
C LYS A 27 -3.20 26.24 28.20
N SER A 28 -2.71 25.98 27.00
CA SER A 28 -2.66 24.71 26.25
C SER A 28 -1.87 23.54 26.88
N LYS A 29 -1.72 23.47 28.21
CA LYS A 29 -0.77 22.54 28.86
C LYS A 29 -1.32 21.16 29.24
N GLN A 30 -2.54 20.78 28.82
CA GLN A 30 -3.11 19.46 29.16
C GLN A 30 -3.50 18.55 27.98
N ALA A 31 -3.10 18.90 26.76
CA ALA A 31 -3.27 17.98 25.63
C ALA A 31 -2.47 16.69 25.86
N VAL A 32 -3.11 15.55 25.66
CA VAL A 32 -2.51 14.21 25.81
C VAL A 32 -2.03 13.69 24.46
N ASN A 33 -2.83 13.90 23.42
CA ASN A 33 -2.56 13.46 22.05
C ASN A 33 -3.43 14.21 21.03
N GLN A 34 -2.98 14.24 19.77
CA GLN A 34 -3.81 14.56 18.61
C GLN A 34 -4.11 13.26 17.88
N LEU A 35 -5.38 12.98 17.63
CA LEU A 35 -5.89 11.83 16.90
C LEU A 35 -6.42 12.26 15.53
N LEU A 36 -6.22 11.40 14.54
CA LEU A 36 -6.69 11.63 13.17
C LEU A 36 -8.15 11.19 12.99
N TRP A 37 -8.82 11.75 11.99
CA TRP A 37 -10.14 11.27 11.56
C TRP A 37 -10.12 9.75 11.33
N GLY A 38 -11.10 9.05 11.89
CA GLY A 38 -11.19 7.59 11.81
C GLY A 38 -10.42 6.83 12.90
N ASP A 39 -9.57 7.49 13.72
CA ASP A 39 -8.89 6.80 14.81
C ASP A 39 -9.91 6.13 15.75
N TRP A 40 -9.75 4.82 15.96
CA TRP A 40 -10.59 4.06 16.88
C TRP A 40 -10.43 4.56 18.32
N ALA A 41 -11.54 4.60 19.06
CA ALA A 41 -11.55 4.89 20.48
C ALA A 41 -12.64 4.09 21.20
N ARG A 42 -12.40 3.75 22.47
CA ARG A 42 -13.41 3.15 23.36
C ARG A 42 -13.91 4.18 24.35
N VAL A 43 -15.22 4.32 24.49
CA VAL A 43 -15.83 5.19 25.51
C VAL A 43 -15.57 4.62 26.90
N VAL A 44 -14.92 5.41 27.75
CA VAL A 44 -14.62 5.08 29.15
C VAL A 44 -15.65 5.74 30.07
N LYS A 45 -15.97 7.01 29.83
CA LYS A 45 -16.92 7.77 30.65
C LYS A 45 -17.68 8.80 29.81
N VAL A 46 -18.92 9.07 30.20
CA VAL A 46 -19.78 10.08 29.57
C VAL A 46 -20.19 11.10 30.63
N GLU A 47 -19.86 12.37 30.43
CA GLU A 47 -20.25 13.49 31.29
C GLU A 47 -20.76 14.67 30.44
N GLY A 48 -22.08 14.70 30.18
CA GLY A 48 -22.67 15.69 29.29
C GLY A 48 -22.08 15.61 27.87
N ASP A 49 -21.54 16.72 27.38
CA ASP A 49 -20.90 16.80 26.06
C ASP A 49 -19.44 16.33 26.03
N TRP A 50 -18.89 15.93 27.17
CA TRP A 50 -17.52 15.47 27.30
C TRP A 50 -17.49 13.96 27.48
N ILE A 51 -16.69 13.30 26.64
CA ILE A 51 -16.55 11.85 26.62
C ILE A 51 -15.08 11.54 26.91
N GLU A 52 -14.82 10.80 27.98
CA GLU A 52 -13.50 10.22 28.19
C GLU A 52 -13.39 8.98 27.32
N VAL A 53 -12.35 8.92 26.49
CA VAL A 53 -12.10 7.80 25.59
C VAL A 53 -10.68 7.26 25.76
N ARG A 54 -10.51 5.95 25.52
CA ARG A 54 -9.21 5.30 25.40
C ARG A 54 -8.90 5.05 23.94
N SER A 55 -7.80 5.65 23.45
CA SER A 55 -7.31 5.46 22.09
C SER A 55 -5.78 5.53 22.06
N ARG A 56 -5.15 4.76 21.16
CA ARG A 56 -3.68 4.65 21.04
C ARG A 56 -2.98 4.49 22.41
N HIS A 57 -3.53 3.62 23.25
CA HIS A 57 -3.10 3.31 24.62
C HIS A 57 -3.13 4.49 25.63
N ARG A 58 -3.87 5.56 25.34
CA ARG A 58 -4.00 6.72 26.24
C ARG A 58 -5.47 7.02 26.51
N ASN A 59 -5.78 7.40 27.75
CA ASN A 59 -7.08 7.97 28.09
C ASN A 59 -7.03 9.49 27.89
N GLY A 60 -8.17 10.07 27.51
CA GLY A 60 -8.35 11.52 27.46
C GLY A 60 -9.78 11.92 27.15
N TRP A 61 -10.12 13.15 27.52
CA TRP A 61 -11.41 13.76 27.28
C TRP A 61 -11.47 14.39 25.89
N VAL A 62 -12.57 14.15 25.18
CA VAL A 62 -12.92 14.77 23.90
C VAL A 62 -14.36 15.26 23.93
N LYS A 63 -14.70 16.21 23.07
CA LYS A 63 -16.10 16.61 22.88
C LYS A 63 -16.86 15.56 22.08
N LYS A 64 -18.13 15.36 22.40
CA LYS A 64 -19.01 14.37 21.76
C LYS A 64 -19.15 14.58 20.24
N ASP A 65 -19.13 15.83 19.78
CA ASP A 65 -19.17 16.20 18.34
C ASP A 65 -17.86 15.86 17.59
N LYS A 66 -16.79 15.52 18.32
CA LYS A 66 -15.52 15.00 17.78
C LYS A 66 -15.48 13.48 17.68
N LEU A 67 -16.62 12.82 17.85
CA LEU A 67 -16.78 11.39 17.75
C LEU A 67 -17.86 11.04 16.73
N GLN A 68 -17.67 9.92 16.02
CA GLN A 68 -18.60 9.34 15.08
C GLN A 68 -18.68 7.81 15.30
N THR A 69 -19.74 7.18 14.82
CA THR A 69 -19.94 5.72 14.94
C THR A 69 -19.49 4.97 13.70
N ASN A 70 -19.53 5.61 12.53
CA ASN A 70 -19.20 4.98 11.26
C ASN A 70 -17.69 4.92 11.09
N ARG A 71 -17.19 3.77 10.63
CA ARG A 71 -15.81 3.63 10.20
C ARG A 71 -15.63 4.21 8.80
N LEU A 72 -14.41 4.61 8.50
CA LEU A 72 -14.00 5.18 7.22
C LEU A 72 -13.14 4.19 6.46
N LEU A 73 -12.89 4.48 5.19
CA LEU A 73 -11.76 3.89 4.49
C LEU A 73 -10.47 4.54 5.00
N GLU A 74 -9.50 3.68 5.27
CA GLU A 74 -8.19 4.00 5.79
C GLU A 74 -7.12 3.42 4.87
N VAL A 75 -6.32 4.27 4.21
CA VAL A 75 -5.20 3.83 3.35
C VAL A 75 -3.90 4.40 3.90
N ASN A 76 -2.97 3.54 4.26
CA ASN A 76 -1.72 3.90 4.92
C ASN A 76 -0.56 3.50 4.00
N PHE A 77 0.12 4.49 3.42
CA PHE A 77 1.36 4.27 2.69
C PHE A 77 2.49 4.26 3.70
N VAL A 78 3.04 3.08 3.96
CA VAL A 78 4.03 2.84 4.99
C VAL A 78 5.40 3.15 4.42
N ASP A 79 6.25 3.85 5.18
CA ASP A 79 7.65 4.01 4.84
C ASP A 79 8.36 2.65 5.00
N ILE A 80 8.47 1.91 3.90
CA ILE A 80 9.11 0.62 3.86
C ILE A 80 10.60 0.68 3.44
N GLY A 81 11.15 1.88 3.26
CA GLY A 81 12.47 2.06 2.66
C GLY A 81 12.36 2.11 1.14
N GLN A 82 13.12 1.27 0.44
CA GLN A 82 12.95 1.09 -1.00
C GLN A 82 11.74 0.22 -1.30
N GLY A 83 10.94 0.66 -2.27
CA GLY A 83 9.80 -0.09 -2.76
C GLY A 83 8.44 0.46 -2.36
N ASP A 84 7.46 -0.44 -2.32
CA ASP A 84 6.08 -0.14 -1.97
C ASP A 84 5.55 -0.95 -0.78
N GLY A 85 4.75 -0.27 0.05
CA GLY A 85 4.01 -0.91 1.11
C GLY A 85 2.78 -0.10 1.48
N CYS A 86 1.61 -0.71 1.34
CA CYS A 86 0.33 -0.07 1.62
C CYS A 86 -0.56 -0.98 2.47
N HIS A 87 -1.16 -0.41 3.51
CA HIS A 87 -2.19 -1.08 4.30
C HIS A 87 -3.52 -0.36 4.15
N ILE A 88 -4.55 -1.12 3.77
CA ILE A 88 -5.92 -0.66 3.66
C ILE A 88 -6.74 -1.29 4.78
N GLN A 89 -7.50 -0.46 5.46
CA GLN A 89 -8.56 -0.89 6.36
C GLN A 89 -9.89 -0.36 5.82
N THR A 90 -10.80 -1.28 5.49
CA THR A 90 -12.07 -0.94 4.87
C THR A 90 -13.10 -0.42 5.89
N PRO A 91 -14.18 0.24 5.44
CA PRO A 91 -15.29 0.63 6.32
C PRO A 91 -15.92 -0.55 7.10
N GLU A 92 -15.80 -1.78 6.58
CA GLU A 92 -16.29 -3.02 7.22
C GLU A 92 -15.26 -3.67 8.16
N ASP A 93 -14.19 -2.95 8.50
CA ASP A 93 -13.12 -3.43 9.38
C ASP A 93 -12.34 -4.65 8.84
N LYS A 94 -12.27 -4.79 7.51
CA LYS A 94 -11.37 -5.75 6.86
C LYS A 94 -10.00 -5.13 6.58
N ALA A 95 -8.94 -5.90 6.76
CA ALA A 95 -7.56 -5.46 6.58
C ALA A 95 -6.95 -6.10 5.32
N ILE A 96 -6.45 -5.25 4.43
CA ILE A 96 -5.77 -5.63 3.19
C ILE A 96 -4.36 -5.04 3.21
N VAL A 97 -3.37 -5.79 2.72
CA VAL A 97 -2.00 -5.31 2.54
C VAL A 97 -1.63 -5.41 1.06
N ILE A 98 -1.15 -4.33 0.47
CA ILE A 98 -0.69 -4.26 -0.92
C ILE A 98 0.78 -3.92 -0.90
N ASP A 99 1.60 -4.90 -1.30
CA ASP A 99 3.05 -4.89 -1.14
C ASP A 99 3.51 -4.68 0.32
N ALA A 100 4.75 -5.06 0.61
CA ALA A 100 5.31 -5.10 1.95
C ALA A 100 6.76 -4.58 2.05
N GLY A 101 7.30 -4.02 0.96
CA GLY A 101 8.70 -3.60 0.91
C GLY A 101 9.68 -4.76 0.82
N GLU A 102 10.97 -4.42 0.84
CA GLU A 102 12.05 -5.41 0.97
C GLU A 102 12.25 -5.86 2.42
N GLY A 103 12.17 -4.92 3.37
CA GLY A 103 12.54 -5.13 4.77
C GLY A 103 11.39 -5.56 5.69
N ASP A 104 11.64 -5.45 6.99
CA ASP A 104 10.68 -5.79 8.05
C ASP A 104 9.71 -4.64 8.41
N ASN A 105 9.78 -3.51 7.69
CA ASN A 105 9.03 -2.30 7.98
C ASN A 105 7.52 -2.54 8.00
N MET A 106 6.98 -3.23 7.00
CA MET A 106 5.55 -3.56 6.94
C MET A 106 5.16 -4.48 8.10
N TYR A 107 5.92 -5.55 8.35
CA TYR A 107 5.71 -6.46 9.47
C TYR A 107 5.63 -5.72 10.81
N ARG A 108 6.54 -4.78 11.06
CA ARG A 108 6.57 -3.96 12.26
C ARG A 108 5.42 -2.96 12.35
N PHE A 109 5.06 -2.32 11.24
CA PHE A 109 3.88 -1.47 11.19
C PHE A 109 2.62 -2.26 11.59
N LEU A 110 2.42 -3.45 11.01
CA LEU A 110 1.24 -4.26 11.28
C LEU A 110 1.24 -4.82 12.70
N ARG A 111 2.39 -5.25 13.23
CA ARG A 111 2.53 -5.61 14.66
C ARG A 111 2.13 -4.46 15.56
N TRP A 112 2.65 -3.27 15.34
CA TRP A 112 2.25 -2.10 16.11
C TRP A 112 0.74 -1.83 16.02
N ARG A 113 0.18 -1.93 14.81
CA ARG A 113 -1.23 -1.63 14.54
C ARG A 113 -2.21 -2.66 15.12
N PHE A 114 -1.81 -3.93 15.19
CA PHE A 114 -2.66 -5.07 15.54
C PHE A 114 -2.19 -5.80 16.80
N GLY A 115 -1.72 -5.04 17.79
CA GLY A 115 -1.47 -5.57 19.14
C GLY A 115 -0.36 -6.63 19.19
N LYS A 116 0.68 -6.44 18.37
CA LYS A 116 1.84 -7.32 18.19
C LYS A 116 1.50 -8.73 17.72
N PHE A 117 0.29 -8.92 17.18
CA PHE A 117 -0.24 -10.24 16.89
C PHE A 117 -0.17 -11.18 18.11
N ALA A 118 -0.45 -10.65 19.31
CA ALA A 118 -0.51 -11.46 20.54
C ALA A 118 -1.61 -12.54 20.48
N HIS A 119 -2.60 -12.35 19.60
CA HIS A 119 -3.64 -13.31 19.26
C HIS A 119 -3.76 -13.41 17.75
N LYS A 120 -4.41 -14.48 17.27
CA LYS A 120 -4.74 -14.66 15.85
C LYS A 120 -5.34 -13.37 15.27
N PHE A 121 -4.74 -12.90 14.19
CA PHE A 121 -5.26 -11.83 13.36
C PHE A 121 -5.46 -12.35 11.94
N GLU A 122 -6.60 -12.04 11.36
CA GLU A 122 -6.99 -12.52 10.03
C GLU A 122 -7.05 -11.33 9.07
N PHE A 123 -6.12 -11.30 8.12
CA PHE A 123 -6.13 -10.38 6.99
C PHE A 123 -7.08 -10.93 5.93
N GLU A 124 -7.85 -10.04 5.31
CA GLU A 124 -8.72 -10.42 4.21
C GLU A 124 -7.90 -10.74 2.96
N SER A 125 -6.91 -9.90 2.64
CA SER A 125 -5.98 -10.24 1.58
C SER A 125 -4.61 -9.60 1.69
N PHE A 126 -3.63 -10.31 1.16
CA PHE A 126 -2.35 -9.75 0.75
C PHE A 126 -2.32 -9.68 -0.77
N ILE A 127 -1.88 -8.57 -1.33
CA ILE A 127 -1.79 -8.36 -2.77
C ILE A 127 -0.34 -8.03 -3.09
N ILE A 128 0.29 -8.86 -3.89
CA ILE A 128 1.65 -8.66 -4.39
C ILE A 128 1.53 -8.11 -5.81
N SER A 129 1.93 -6.86 -5.99
CA SER A 129 1.79 -6.19 -7.28
C SER A 129 2.63 -6.88 -8.34
N HIS A 130 3.88 -7.24 -8.06
CA HIS A 130 4.76 -7.95 -8.99
C HIS A 130 5.99 -8.56 -8.27
N PRO A 131 6.79 -9.43 -8.93
CA PRO A 131 7.83 -10.20 -8.26
C PRO A 131 9.19 -9.50 -8.21
N ASP A 132 9.22 -8.25 -7.76
CA ASP A 132 10.45 -7.54 -7.38
C ASP A 132 10.54 -7.43 -5.84
N GLN A 133 11.76 -7.57 -5.32
CA GLN A 133 12.02 -7.85 -3.89
C GLN A 133 11.52 -6.72 -2.98
N ASP A 134 11.63 -5.48 -3.43
CA ASP A 134 11.17 -4.27 -2.79
C ASP A 134 9.64 -4.12 -2.78
N HIS A 135 8.90 -5.08 -3.33
CA HIS A 135 7.45 -5.18 -3.19
C HIS A 135 7.04 -6.35 -2.31
N TYR A 136 7.60 -7.54 -2.54
CA TYR A 136 7.07 -8.75 -1.91
C TYR A 136 7.83 -9.20 -0.66
N TYR A 137 9.11 -8.88 -0.52
CA TYR A 137 9.98 -9.67 0.36
C TYR A 137 9.64 -9.50 1.85
N GLY A 138 9.11 -8.33 2.24
CA GLY A 138 8.61 -8.06 3.58
C GLY A 138 7.43 -8.94 4.02
N PHE A 139 6.73 -9.62 3.09
CA PHE A 139 5.74 -10.63 3.46
C PHE A 139 6.36 -11.90 4.07
N SER A 140 7.67 -12.13 3.89
CA SER A 140 8.36 -13.32 4.40
C SER A 140 8.20 -13.49 5.92
N ASP A 141 8.29 -12.40 6.67
CA ASP A 141 8.13 -12.42 8.13
C ASP A 141 6.66 -12.60 8.54
N LEU A 142 5.73 -12.03 7.75
CA LEU A 142 4.30 -12.19 7.97
C LEU A 142 3.86 -13.65 7.77
N PHE A 143 4.31 -14.32 6.72
CA PHE A 143 3.96 -15.73 6.47
C PHE A 143 4.57 -16.70 7.48
N LYS A 144 5.67 -16.33 8.13
CA LYS A 144 6.30 -17.12 9.19
C LYS A 144 5.64 -16.95 10.56
N HIS A 145 4.93 -15.85 10.80
CA HIS A 145 4.36 -15.54 12.10
C HIS A 145 3.13 -16.40 12.43
N ASP A 146 3.10 -17.02 13.61
CA ASP A 146 2.09 -18.01 13.97
C ASP A 146 0.66 -17.49 14.07
N ASN A 147 0.52 -16.24 14.50
CA ASN A 147 -0.80 -15.60 14.65
C ASN A 147 -1.23 -14.79 13.44
N VAL A 148 -0.48 -14.79 12.33
CA VAL A 148 -0.87 -14.08 11.10
C VAL A 148 -1.54 -15.07 10.16
N HIS A 149 -2.83 -14.85 9.92
CA HIS A 149 -3.62 -15.59 8.95
C HIS A 149 -4.06 -14.66 7.83
N VAL A 150 -4.18 -15.22 6.63
CA VAL A 150 -4.62 -14.49 5.44
C VAL A 150 -5.67 -15.35 4.76
N ASP A 151 -6.81 -14.76 4.41
CA ASP A 151 -7.78 -15.49 3.60
C ASP A 151 -7.20 -15.74 2.20
N THR A 152 -6.91 -14.68 1.43
CA THR A 152 -6.36 -14.86 0.08
C THR A 152 -5.11 -14.03 -0.18
N VAL A 153 -4.10 -14.65 -0.80
CA VAL A 153 -2.95 -13.92 -1.39
C VAL A 153 -3.17 -13.77 -2.89
N TYR A 154 -3.16 -12.55 -3.39
CA TYR A 154 -3.27 -12.22 -4.80
C TYR A 154 -1.91 -11.84 -5.37
N HIS A 155 -1.62 -12.25 -6.62
CA HIS A 155 -0.40 -11.86 -7.32
C HIS A 155 -0.64 -11.65 -8.82
N ASN A 156 0.34 -11.12 -9.55
CA ASN A 156 0.20 -10.78 -10.98
C ASN A 156 0.35 -11.93 -11.98
N THR A 157 0.14 -13.17 -11.56
CA THR A 157 0.35 -14.40 -12.34
C THR A 157 1.80 -14.77 -12.70
N ILE A 158 2.77 -13.87 -12.55
CA ILE A 158 4.18 -14.13 -12.91
C ILE A 158 4.91 -14.73 -11.72
N ILE A 159 5.41 -15.97 -11.86
CA ILE A 159 6.23 -16.64 -10.84
C ILE A 159 7.64 -16.87 -11.40
N GLU A 160 8.64 -16.27 -10.74
CA GLU A 160 10.03 -16.43 -11.13
C GLU A 160 10.51 -17.89 -11.03
N GLN A 161 11.24 -18.35 -12.03
CA GLN A 161 11.69 -19.74 -12.17
C GLN A 161 13.17 -19.81 -12.62
N VAL A 162 13.81 -20.92 -12.30
CA VAL A 162 15.08 -21.36 -12.87
C VAL A 162 14.76 -22.11 -14.16
N TYR A 163 14.95 -21.43 -15.29
CA TYR A 163 14.82 -22.02 -16.61
C TYR A 163 16.14 -21.87 -17.35
N GLY A 164 16.66 -22.95 -17.94
CA GLY A 164 17.99 -23.02 -18.56
C GLY A 164 18.20 -22.03 -19.71
N GLY A 165 18.55 -20.79 -19.38
CA GLY A 165 19.00 -19.75 -20.33
C GLY A 165 17.91 -18.97 -21.09
N ARG A 166 16.62 -19.20 -20.84
CA ARG A 166 15.51 -18.45 -21.48
C ARG A 166 14.50 -18.01 -20.42
N SER A 167 14.36 -16.70 -20.22
CA SER A 167 13.42 -15.99 -19.34
C SER A 167 13.13 -16.61 -17.97
N THR A 168 13.46 -15.86 -16.91
CA THR A 168 13.11 -16.26 -15.54
C THR A 168 11.61 -16.19 -15.24
N LEU A 169 10.78 -15.76 -16.20
CA LEU A 169 9.34 -15.51 -16.00
C LEU A 169 8.44 -16.67 -16.41
N GLY A 170 9.02 -17.85 -16.68
CA GLY A 170 8.29 -19.04 -17.11
C GLY A 170 8.22 -19.20 -18.64
N SER A 171 7.28 -20.02 -19.10
CA SER A 171 7.16 -20.39 -20.51
C SER A 171 6.77 -19.21 -21.40
N GLU A 172 7.49 -19.03 -22.50
CA GLU A 172 7.19 -18.01 -23.51
C GLU A 172 6.74 -18.62 -24.83
N SER A 173 5.90 -17.90 -25.56
CA SER A 173 5.58 -18.18 -26.96
C SER A 173 5.81 -16.94 -27.83
N LYS A 174 5.88 -17.14 -29.14
CA LYS A 174 6.04 -16.07 -30.12
C LYS A 174 4.88 -16.12 -31.10
N GLN A 175 4.27 -14.97 -31.37
CA GLN A 175 3.26 -14.81 -32.42
C GLN A 175 3.69 -13.63 -33.30
N GLY A 176 4.07 -13.92 -34.55
CA GLY A 176 4.71 -12.95 -35.44
C GLY A 176 6.04 -12.45 -34.84
N LYS A 177 6.15 -11.13 -34.63
CA LYS A 177 7.33 -10.49 -33.99
C LYS A 177 7.17 -10.32 -32.47
N LYS A 178 5.96 -10.48 -31.93
CA LYS A 178 5.66 -10.28 -30.50
C LYS A 178 5.92 -11.57 -29.71
N LYS A 179 6.41 -11.41 -28.48
CA LYS A 179 6.62 -12.50 -27.51
C LYS A 179 5.58 -12.39 -26.39
N PHE A 180 5.21 -13.51 -25.81
CA PHE A 180 4.17 -13.59 -24.79
C PHE A 180 4.57 -14.56 -23.69
N LEU A 181 4.29 -14.20 -22.45
CA LEU A 181 4.37 -15.08 -21.28
C LEU A 181 3.13 -15.95 -21.25
N THR A 182 3.32 -17.25 -21.43
CA THR A 182 2.26 -18.28 -21.41
C THR A 182 2.29 -19.15 -20.15
N GLY A 183 3.39 -19.09 -19.39
CA GLY A 183 3.52 -19.76 -18.10
C GLY A 183 2.93 -18.96 -16.94
N ILE A 184 1.77 -18.33 -17.16
CA ILE A 184 1.02 -17.60 -16.12
C ILE A 184 0.47 -18.59 -15.10
N VAL A 185 0.39 -18.17 -13.84
CA VAL A 185 -0.06 -18.97 -12.70
C VAL A 185 -1.28 -18.29 -12.09
N GLN A 186 -2.42 -18.95 -12.07
CA GLN A 186 -3.70 -18.40 -11.62
C GLN A 186 -4.24 -19.08 -10.35
N SER A 187 -3.72 -20.25 -9.99
CA SER A 187 -4.17 -20.99 -8.80
C SER A 187 -3.02 -21.50 -7.92
N MET A 188 -3.33 -21.77 -6.65
CA MET A 188 -2.38 -22.40 -5.72
C MET A 188 -1.89 -23.77 -6.23
N ALA A 189 -2.72 -24.51 -6.95
CA ALA A 189 -2.32 -25.80 -7.54
C ALA A 189 -1.23 -25.63 -8.61
N GLU A 190 -1.38 -24.66 -9.50
CA GLU A 190 -0.38 -24.32 -10.51
C GLU A 190 0.91 -23.77 -9.87
N LEU A 191 0.79 -22.95 -8.82
CA LEU A 191 1.92 -22.49 -8.02
C LEU A 191 2.69 -23.68 -7.42
N LYS A 192 2.00 -24.64 -6.81
CA LYS A 192 2.60 -25.86 -6.24
C LYS A 192 3.33 -26.69 -7.30
N SER A 193 2.87 -26.70 -8.55
CA SER A 193 3.59 -27.37 -9.65
C SER A 193 4.98 -26.76 -9.94
N ILE A 194 5.18 -25.48 -9.58
CA ILE A 194 6.46 -24.78 -9.69
C ILE A 194 7.27 -24.97 -8.42
N THR A 195 6.68 -24.66 -7.27
CA THR A 195 7.39 -24.60 -5.99
C THR A 195 7.80 -25.96 -5.44
N ASN A 196 7.11 -27.04 -5.84
CA ASN A 196 7.49 -28.42 -5.52
C ASN A 196 8.52 -29.00 -6.49
N SER A 197 8.93 -28.27 -7.53
CA SER A 197 9.99 -28.69 -8.43
C SER A 197 11.29 -27.97 -8.08
N PRO A 198 12.29 -28.65 -7.46
CA PRO A 198 13.57 -28.02 -7.13
C PRO A 198 14.30 -27.44 -8.35
N VAL A 199 14.10 -28.05 -9.53
CA VAL A 199 14.68 -27.60 -10.79
C VAL A 199 14.04 -26.30 -11.28
N ARG A 200 12.73 -26.10 -11.06
CA ARG A 200 12.02 -24.87 -11.46
C ARG A 200 12.11 -23.77 -10.41
N CYS A 201 11.99 -24.11 -9.13
CA CYS A 201 12.02 -23.12 -8.04
C CYS A 201 13.45 -22.67 -7.72
N GLY A 202 14.37 -23.63 -7.57
CA GLY A 202 15.74 -23.38 -7.14
C GLY A 202 15.82 -22.52 -5.87
N ARG A 203 16.76 -21.55 -5.87
CA ARG A 203 16.99 -20.62 -4.75
C ARG A 203 16.27 -19.27 -4.92
N ARG A 204 15.32 -19.17 -5.87
CA ARG A 204 14.58 -17.91 -6.12
C ARG A 204 13.74 -17.57 -4.89
N GLN A 205 13.86 -16.36 -4.37
CA GLN A 205 13.20 -15.99 -3.12
C GLN A 205 11.68 -15.91 -3.28
N TYR A 206 11.19 -15.30 -4.36
CA TYR A 206 9.76 -15.11 -4.59
C TYR A 206 8.93 -16.42 -4.56
N PRO A 207 9.21 -17.44 -5.39
CA PRO A 207 8.47 -18.70 -5.34
C PRO A 207 8.67 -19.45 -4.02
N ASN A 208 9.83 -19.37 -3.37
CA ASN A 208 10.04 -20.01 -2.06
C ASN A 208 9.26 -19.32 -0.92
N MET A 209 9.08 -18.00 -0.99
CA MET A 209 8.22 -17.27 -0.06
C MET A 209 6.76 -17.70 -0.25
N LEU A 210 6.26 -17.73 -1.49
CA LEU A 210 4.91 -18.20 -1.77
C LEU A 210 4.70 -19.68 -1.42
N LYS A 211 5.75 -20.51 -1.55
CA LYS A 211 5.73 -21.89 -1.04
C LYS A 211 5.51 -21.91 0.47
N THR A 212 6.26 -21.10 1.22
CA THR A 212 6.12 -20.97 2.67
C THR A 212 4.68 -20.57 3.04
N ALA A 213 4.10 -19.59 2.31
CA ALA A 213 2.71 -19.20 2.49
C ALA A 213 1.74 -20.38 2.26
N ALA A 214 1.87 -21.08 1.12
CA ALA A 214 0.99 -22.18 0.71
C ALA A 214 1.09 -23.43 1.60
N GLU A 215 2.21 -23.62 2.30
CA GLU A 215 2.46 -24.77 3.20
C GLU A 215 2.21 -24.42 4.68
N SER A 216 2.01 -23.15 5.01
CA SER A 216 1.85 -22.68 6.40
C SER A 216 0.58 -23.19 7.10
N GLY A 217 -0.45 -23.57 6.36
CA GLY A 217 -1.79 -23.82 6.90
C GLY A 217 -2.51 -22.56 7.39
N ARG A 218 -1.96 -21.36 7.14
CA ARG A 218 -2.47 -20.06 7.58
C ARG A 218 -2.93 -19.15 6.42
N VAL A 219 -2.76 -19.61 5.19
CA VAL A 219 -3.20 -18.95 3.96
C VAL A 219 -4.23 -19.86 3.28
N ASN A 220 -5.47 -19.39 3.10
CA ASN A 220 -6.53 -20.25 2.54
C ASN A 220 -6.34 -20.44 1.03
N ASP A 221 -6.04 -19.37 0.29
CA ASP A 221 -5.78 -19.46 -1.16
C ASP A 221 -4.67 -18.51 -1.65
N ILE A 222 -4.08 -18.84 -2.80
CA ILE A 222 -3.15 -18.00 -3.55
C ILE A 222 -3.59 -17.95 -5.01
N ILE A 223 -3.99 -16.77 -5.47
CA ILE A 223 -4.67 -16.57 -6.75
C ILE A 223 -3.90 -15.57 -7.63
N GLY A 224 -3.70 -15.94 -8.89
CA GLY A 224 -3.14 -15.05 -9.90
C GLY A 224 -4.21 -14.20 -10.57
N MET A 225 -4.00 -12.90 -10.59
CA MET A 225 -4.97 -11.89 -11.01
C MET A 225 -4.76 -11.46 -12.46
N LEU A 226 -5.87 -11.36 -13.19
CA LEU A 226 -5.93 -10.77 -14.52
C LEU A 226 -7.09 -9.77 -14.59
N ALA A 227 -6.81 -8.60 -15.15
CA ALA A 227 -7.85 -7.72 -15.63
C ALA A 227 -8.59 -8.35 -16.81
N SER A 228 -9.76 -7.81 -17.14
CA SER A 228 -10.55 -8.31 -18.26
C SER A 228 -9.89 -7.96 -19.59
N SER A 229 -9.97 -8.86 -20.57
CA SER A 229 -9.60 -8.54 -21.96
C SER A 229 -10.66 -7.69 -22.67
N ASP A 230 -11.86 -7.57 -22.11
CA ASP A 230 -12.89 -6.62 -22.52
C ASP A 230 -13.18 -5.70 -21.34
N TRP A 231 -12.58 -4.52 -21.32
CA TRP A 231 -12.70 -3.55 -20.24
C TRP A 231 -14.15 -3.13 -19.92
N ARG A 232 -15.09 -3.37 -20.85
CA ARG A 232 -16.53 -3.14 -20.66
C ARG A 232 -17.15 -4.12 -19.66
N LYS A 233 -16.50 -5.26 -19.44
CA LYS A 233 -16.83 -6.28 -18.43
C LYS A 233 -15.65 -6.39 -17.46
N PRO A 234 -15.46 -5.39 -16.59
CA PRO A 234 -14.29 -5.33 -15.75
C PRO A 234 -14.28 -6.44 -14.69
N ASN A 235 -13.09 -6.93 -14.38
CA ASN A 235 -12.87 -7.76 -13.21
C ASN A 235 -12.62 -6.87 -11.99
N TYR A 236 -12.97 -7.37 -10.81
CA TYR A 236 -12.70 -6.75 -9.53
C TYR A 236 -11.92 -7.72 -8.65
N LEU A 237 -11.26 -7.20 -7.62
CA LEU A 237 -10.81 -8.06 -6.53
C LEU A 237 -12.04 -8.85 -6.03
N PRO A 238 -11.95 -10.18 -5.82
CA PRO A 238 -13.08 -10.97 -5.35
C PRO A 238 -13.72 -10.36 -4.11
N GLY A 239 -15.04 -10.22 -4.12
CA GLY A 239 -15.78 -9.57 -3.04
C GLY A 239 -15.70 -8.03 -3.05
N TYR A 240 -15.25 -7.39 -4.13
CA TYR A 240 -15.18 -5.93 -4.27
C TYR A 240 -15.73 -5.41 -5.60
N SER A 241 -16.64 -6.18 -6.21
CA SER A 241 -17.44 -5.73 -7.34
C SER A 241 -18.60 -4.83 -6.87
N PRO A 242 -19.24 -4.08 -7.79
CA PRO A 242 -20.46 -3.34 -7.46
C PRO A 242 -21.57 -4.23 -6.88
N ASP A 243 -21.64 -5.49 -7.31
CA ASP A 243 -22.68 -6.44 -6.89
C ASP A 243 -22.49 -6.94 -5.45
N ASP A 244 -21.27 -6.81 -4.90
CA ASP A 244 -20.97 -7.17 -3.51
C ASP A 244 -21.50 -6.12 -2.49
N ASN A 245 -21.93 -4.95 -2.96
CA ASN A 245 -22.60 -3.91 -2.16
C ASN A 245 -21.84 -3.43 -0.90
N ARG A 246 -20.50 -3.44 -0.93
CA ARG A 246 -19.64 -3.06 0.21
C ARG A 246 -19.43 -1.56 0.40
N GLY A 247 -20.09 -0.73 -0.42
CA GLY A 247 -19.88 0.73 -0.45
C GLY A 247 -18.52 1.17 -1.01
N MET A 248 -17.69 0.23 -1.47
CA MET A 248 -16.45 0.49 -2.19
C MET A 248 -16.17 -0.61 -3.21
N THR A 249 -15.39 -0.30 -4.24
CA THR A 249 -14.94 -1.28 -5.24
C THR A 249 -13.42 -1.25 -5.42
N LEU A 250 -12.85 -2.40 -5.81
CA LEU A 250 -11.45 -2.55 -6.17
C LEU A 250 -11.36 -3.15 -7.58
N LYS A 251 -11.42 -2.28 -8.59
CA LYS A 251 -11.41 -2.68 -10.00
C LYS A 251 -10.00 -3.03 -10.45
N LEU A 252 -9.83 -4.15 -11.14
CA LEU A 252 -8.56 -4.57 -11.73
C LEU A 252 -8.36 -3.89 -13.08
N LEU A 253 -7.31 -3.07 -13.16
CA LEU A 253 -6.89 -2.43 -14.41
C LEU A 253 -5.77 -3.18 -15.14
N GLY A 254 -4.98 -3.96 -14.41
CA GLY A 254 -3.90 -4.80 -14.92
C GLY A 254 -3.55 -5.92 -13.94
N PRO A 255 -2.88 -7.00 -14.38
CA PRO A 255 -2.34 -7.22 -15.73
C PRO A 255 -3.43 -7.50 -16.78
N VAL A 256 -3.28 -6.94 -17.99
CA VAL A 256 -4.24 -7.15 -19.09
C VAL A 256 -3.77 -8.30 -19.98
N PRO A 257 -4.51 -9.44 -20.03
CA PRO A 257 -4.14 -10.58 -20.85
C PRO A 257 -4.49 -10.39 -22.34
N GLN A 258 -3.87 -11.21 -23.18
CA GLN A 258 -4.26 -11.40 -24.58
C GLN A 258 -4.56 -12.86 -24.85
N GLN A 259 -5.51 -13.10 -25.76
CA GLN A 259 -5.75 -14.42 -26.33
C GLN A 259 -4.85 -14.63 -27.54
N LEU A 260 -4.04 -15.68 -27.50
CA LEU A 260 -3.19 -16.08 -28.61
C LEU A 260 -3.99 -16.89 -29.64
N VAL A 261 -3.46 -16.98 -30.87
CA VAL A 261 -4.09 -17.76 -31.97
C VAL A 261 -4.29 -19.24 -31.61
N ASN A 262 -3.44 -19.78 -30.72
CA ASN A 262 -3.57 -21.15 -30.22
C ASN A 262 -4.55 -21.31 -29.05
N GLY A 263 -5.36 -20.28 -28.75
CA GLY A 263 -6.36 -20.27 -27.68
C GLY A 263 -5.79 -20.11 -26.26
N LYS A 264 -4.47 -19.92 -26.10
CA LYS A 264 -3.87 -19.70 -24.78
C LYS A 264 -4.01 -18.23 -24.36
N THR A 265 -4.38 -18.04 -23.10
CA THR A 265 -4.28 -16.74 -22.42
C THR A 265 -2.80 -16.47 -22.10
N ALA A 266 -2.33 -15.25 -22.39
CA ALA A 266 -0.93 -14.89 -22.19
C ALA A 266 -0.77 -13.40 -21.88
N LEU A 267 0.34 -13.04 -21.23
CA LEU A 267 0.73 -11.63 -21.05
C LEU A 267 1.75 -11.22 -22.12
N PRO A 268 1.62 -10.05 -22.77
CA PRO A 268 2.65 -9.57 -23.68
C PRO A 268 4.00 -9.43 -22.98
N LYS A 269 5.10 -9.83 -23.62
CA LYS A 269 6.43 -9.52 -23.12
C LYS A 269 6.79 -8.08 -23.46
N ILE A 270 6.93 -7.23 -22.45
CA ILE A 270 7.17 -5.80 -22.58
C ILE A 270 8.64 -5.51 -22.26
N GLY A 271 9.42 -5.09 -23.25
CA GLY A 271 10.84 -4.80 -23.07
C GLY A 271 11.66 -6.01 -22.60
N ASN A 272 12.50 -5.79 -21.59
CA ASN A 272 13.31 -6.83 -20.96
C ASN A 272 12.57 -7.48 -19.76
N THR A 273 13.22 -8.41 -19.06
CA THR A 273 12.64 -9.12 -17.92
C THR A 273 12.12 -8.19 -16.82
N GLY A 274 12.89 -7.18 -16.41
CA GLY A 274 12.46 -6.22 -15.37
C GLY A 274 11.28 -5.38 -15.86
N VAL A 275 11.39 -4.81 -17.07
CA VAL A 275 10.28 -4.04 -17.67
C VAL A 275 9.00 -4.88 -17.78
N THR A 276 9.10 -6.17 -18.09
CA THR A 276 7.93 -7.07 -18.16
C THR A 276 7.36 -7.37 -16.76
N LYS A 277 8.19 -7.60 -15.75
CA LYS A 277 7.73 -7.88 -14.37
C LYS A 277 6.93 -6.69 -13.83
N ASN A 278 7.52 -5.50 -13.91
CA ASN A 278 6.96 -4.25 -13.41
C ASN A 278 5.76 -3.82 -14.27
N GLY A 279 5.86 -4.03 -15.58
CA GLY A 279 4.81 -3.68 -16.53
C GLY A 279 3.53 -4.50 -16.42
N HIS A 280 3.58 -5.63 -15.72
CA HIS A 280 2.42 -6.42 -15.36
C HIS A 280 2.19 -6.38 -13.85
N SER A 281 2.33 -5.22 -13.21
CA SER A 281 1.84 -5.08 -11.85
C SER A 281 0.34 -5.38 -11.76
N VAL A 282 -0.12 -5.87 -10.60
CA VAL A 282 -1.54 -5.77 -10.23
C VAL A 282 -1.87 -4.29 -10.06
N VAL A 283 -2.74 -3.78 -10.91
CA VAL A 283 -3.15 -2.36 -10.91
C VAL A 283 -4.58 -2.28 -10.43
N LEU A 284 -4.81 -1.52 -9.36
CA LEU A 284 -6.14 -1.38 -8.76
C LEU A 284 -6.63 0.06 -8.87
N LEU A 285 -7.89 0.19 -9.27
CA LEU A 285 -8.67 1.41 -9.09
C LEU A 285 -9.62 1.19 -7.91
N LEU A 286 -9.33 1.88 -6.81
CA LEU A 286 -10.19 1.93 -5.64
C LEU A 286 -11.22 3.04 -5.83
N GLU A 287 -12.51 2.73 -5.61
CA GLU A 287 -13.59 3.72 -5.66
C GLU A 287 -14.44 3.61 -4.39
N ILE A 288 -14.70 4.74 -3.73
CA ILE A 288 -15.60 4.86 -2.57
C ILE A 288 -16.33 6.19 -2.64
N GLY A 289 -17.67 6.16 -2.70
CA GLY A 289 -18.46 7.36 -2.97
C GLY A 289 -18.01 8.06 -4.25
N HIS A 290 -17.53 9.29 -4.13
CA HIS A 290 -16.98 10.09 -5.22
C HIS A 290 -15.45 10.01 -5.36
N ILE A 291 -14.77 9.33 -4.44
CA ILE A 291 -13.31 9.31 -4.38
C ILE A 291 -12.76 8.13 -5.17
N ARG A 292 -11.82 8.41 -6.06
CA ARG A 292 -11.12 7.43 -6.89
C ARG A 292 -9.61 7.47 -6.58
N MET A 293 -9.01 6.31 -6.34
CA MET A 293 -7.58 6.18 -6.07
C MET A 293 -6.92 5.12 -6.96
N LEU A 294 -5.81 5.48 -7.60
CA LEU A 294 -5.00 4.57 -8.40
C LEU A 294 -3.86 3.98 -7.57
N LEU A 295 -3.76 2.65 -7.55
CA LEU A 295 -2.66 1.89 -6.98
C LEU A 295 -1.94 1.15 -8.12
N GLY A 296 -0.88 1.75 -8.64
CA GLY A 296 -0.26 1.37 -9.91
C GLY A 296 0.86 0.33 -9.86
N GLY A 297 1.40 0.00 -8.68
CA GLY A 297 2.66 -0.74 -8.58
C GLY A 297 3.77 -0.05 -9.40
N ASP A 298 4.50 -0.82 -10.20
CA ASP A 298 5.66 -0.35 -10.95
C ASP A 298 5.43 -0.24 -12.45
N LEU A 299 4.20 0.05 -12.86
CA LEU A 299 3.92 0.36 -14.26
C LEU A 299 4.96 1.34 -14.82
N ASN A 300 5.72 0.88 -15.80
CA ASN A 300 6.66 1.66 -16.58
C ASN A 300 6.00 2.20 -17.86
N GLU A 301 6.64 3.17 -18.51
CA GLU A 301 6.12 3.83 -19.72
C GLU A 301 5.54 2.84 -20.77
N PRO A 302 6.25 1.80 -21.24
CA PRO A 302 5.67 0.84 -22.19
C PRO A 302 4.41 0.11 -21.70
N SER A 303 4.31 -0.16 -20.39
CA SER A 303 3.11 -0.78 -19.81
C SER A 303 1.96 0.20 -19.65
N GLN A 304 2.24 1.46 -19.34
CA GLN A 304 1.24 2.53 -19.28
C GLN A 304 0.65 2.80 -20.67
N GLU A 305 1.51 2.79 -21.70
CA GLU A 305 1.11 2.85 -23.11
C GLU A 305 0.26 1.65 -23.52
N TYR A 306 0.63 0.44 -23.08
CA TYR A 306 -0.17 -0.77 -23.32
C TYR A 306 -1.56 -0.67 -22.68
N LEU A 307 -1.67 -0.14 -21.46
CA LEU A 307 -2.95 0.10 -20.82
C LEU A 307 -3.76 1.18 -21.56
N LEU A 308 -3.13 2.30 -21.97
CA LEU A 308 -3.82 3.30 -22.79
C LEU A 308 -4.38 2.69 -24.08
N GLU A 309 -3.58 1.92 -24.80
CA GLU A 309 -4.01 1.23 -26.02
C GLU A 309 -5.18 0.29 -25.74
N HIS A 310 -5.10 -0.52 -24.68
CA HIS A 310 -6.16 -1.47 -24.34
C HIS A 310 -7.49 -0.78 -24.01
N TYR A 311 -7.48 0.23 -23.13
CA TYR A 311 -8.70 0.84 -22.62
C TYR A 311 -9.31 1.83 -23.61
N THR A 312 -8.50 2.49 -24.44
CA THR A 312 -9.01 3.48 -25.41
C THR A 312 -9.22 2.91 -26.81
N GLY A 313 -8.53 1.83 -27.17
CA GLY A 313 -8.45 1.33 -28.55
C GLY A 313 -7.66 2.24 -29.49
N LEU A 314 -6.93 3.23 -28.97
CA LEU A 314 -6.18 4.22 -29.73
C LEU A 314 -4.67 3.96 -29.63
N SER A 315 -3.91 4.47 -30.61
CA SER A 315 -2.44 4.43 -30.54
C SER A 315 -1.94 5.21 -29.32
N PRO A 316 -1.04 4.64 -28.50
CA PRO A 316 -0.45 5.36 -27.38
C PRO A 316 0.60 6.40 -27.80
N HIS A 317 1.01 6.38 -29.08
CA HIS A 317 1.92 7.36 -29.70
C HIS A 317 1.16 8.24 -30.70
N PRO A 318 0.35 9.21 -30.23
CA PRO A 318 -0.31 10.18 -31.08
C PRO A 318 0.71 11.07 -31.78
N LYS A 319 0.42 11.47 -33.01
CA LYS A 319 1.29 12.28 -33.89
C LYS A 319 0.88 13.74 -33.94
N THR A 320 -0.35 14.07 -33.56
CA THR A 320 -0.90 15.42 -33.59
C THR A 320 -1.47 15.83 -32.22
N PRO A 321 -1.54 17.14 -31.91
CA PRO A 321 -2.19 17.61 -30.67
C PRO A 321 -3.63 17.12 -30.51
N THR A 322 -4.40 17.07 -31.59
CA THR A 322 -5.78 16.57 -31.58
C THR A 322 -5.85 15.07 -31.25
N GLU A 323 -4.89 14.27 -31.73
CA GLU A 323 -4.78 12.86 -31.36
C GLU A 323 -4.39 12.70 -29.89
N VAL A 324 -3.54 13.57 -29.34
CA VAL A 324 -3.22 13.60 -27.90
C VAL A 324 -4.47 13.91 -27.08
N GLU A 325 -5.22 14.96 -27.44
CA GLU A 325 -6.45 15.34 -26.75
C GLU A 325 -7.48 14.21 -26.77
N THR A 326 -7.63 13.53 -27.90
CA THR A 326 -8.53 12.38 -28.05
C THR A 326 -8.10 11.21 -27.16
N LEU A 327 -6.82 10.82 -27.23
CA LEU A 327 -6.27 9.74 -26.41
C LEU A 327 -6.44 10.03 -24.91
N VAL A 328 -6.12 11.25 -24.48
CA VAL A 328 -6.23 11.67 -23.09
C VAL A 328 -7.69 11.71 -22.63
N SER A 329 -8.59 12.26 -23.46
CA SER A 329 -10.03 12.32 -23.15
C SER A 329 -10.64 10.92 -22.98
N GLU A 330 -10.33 9.99 -23.87
CA GLU A 330 -10.76 8.60 -23.73
C GLU A 330 -10.09 7.92 -22.53
N GLY A 331 -8.79 8.14 -22.33
CA GLY A 331 -8.04 7.59 -21.19
C GLY A 331 -8.62 8.04 -19.84
N ARG A 332 -9.04 9.30 -19.71
CA ARG A 332 -9.64 9.84 -18.47
C ARG A 332 -10.89 9.08 -18.02
N LYS A 333 -11.68 8.54 -18.94
CA LYS A 333 -12.86 7.73 -18.60
C LYS A 333 -12.50 6.50 -17.76
N HIS A 334 -11.27 6.00 -17.92
CA HIS A 334 -10.78 4.80 -17.24
C HIS A 334 -9.84 5.13 -16.08
N PHE A 335 -8.93 6.09 -16.28
CA PHE A 335 -7.79 6.29 -15.40
C PHE A 335 -7.85 7.55 -14.54
N GLN A 336 -8.78 8.48 -14.79
CA GLN A 336 -8.83 9.72 -14.01
C GLN A 336 -9.11 9.44 -12.53
N VAL A 337 -8.25 9.91 -11.63
CA VAL A 337 -8.36 9.64 -10.19
C VAL A 337 -8.16 10.90 -9.36
N ASP A 338 -8.63 10.92 -8.12
CA ASP A 338 -8.35 12.01 -7.18
C ASP A 338 -6.95 11.87 -6.60
N ILE A 339 -6.59 10.64 -6.23
CA ILE A 339 -5.33 10.31 -5.57
C ILE A 339 -4.63 9.24 -6.40
N ALA A 340 -3.40 9.51 -6.85
CA ALA A 340 -2.58 8.52 -7.52
C ALA A 340 -1.40 8.15 -6.65
N LYS A 341 -1.20 6.86 -6.43
CA LYS A 341 0.13 6.37 -6.06
C LYS A 341 1.02 6.46 -7.32
N ALA A 342 2.13 7.19 -7.24
CA ALA A 342 3.10 7.24 -8.33
C ALA A 342 3.60 5.83 -8.64
N CYS A 343 3.67 5.51 -9.93
CA CYS A 343 4.19 4.23 -10.37
C CYS A 343 5.71 4.19 -10.20
N HIS A 344 6.24 3.01 -9.86
CA HIS A 344 7.69 2.75 -9.84
C HIS A 344 8.46 3.77 -9.00
N HIS A 345 7.91 4.05 -7.81
CA HIS A 345 8.46 4.99 -6.82
C HIS A 345 8.70 6.43 -7.33
N GLY A 346 8.09 6.81 -8.47
CA GLY A 346 8.39 8.09 -9.12
C GLY A 346 9.60 8.05 -10.07
N SER A 347 9.88 6.90 -10.67
CA SER A 347 10.87 6.73 -11.75
C SER A 347 10.61 7.64 -12.95
N ALA A 348 11.67 7.94 -13.71
CA ALA A 348 11.63 8.70 -14.96
C ALA A 348 10.90 7.97 -16.11
N HIS A 349 10.70 6.66 -15.97
CA HIS A 349 10.05 5.82 -16.98
C HIS A 349 8.51 5.90 -16.87
N VAL A 350 7.96 7.08 -17.14
CA VAL A 350 6.52 7.37 -17.07
C VAL A 350 6.03 8.01 -18.37
N SER A 351 4.89 7.55 -18.87
CA SER A 351 4.23 8.09 -20.06
C SER A 351 3.55 9.42 -19.74
N PRO A 352 3.90 10.52 -20.44
CA PRO A 352 3.21 11.81 -20.31
C PRO A 352 1.72 11.74 -20.63
N ASN A 353 1.32 10.88 -21.58
CA ASN A 353 -0.09 10.71 -21.96
C ASN A 353 -0.87 9.98 -20.87
N PHE A 354 -0.24 9.00 -20.20
CA PHE A 354 -0.85 8.30 -19.09
C PHE A 354 -1.04 9.22 -17.88
N LEU A 355 -0.06 10.07 -17.55
CA LEU A 355 -0.20 11.07 -16.49
C LEU A 355 -1.31 12.10 -16.80
N GLN A 356 -1.44 12.53 -18.05
CA GLN A 356 -2.56 13.38 -18.48
C GLN A 356 -3.93 12.69 -18.37
N ALA A 357 -3.97 11.38 -18.59
CA ALA A 357 -5.17 10.56 -18.45
C ALA A 357 -5.53 10.30 -16.97
N THR A 358 -4.54 10.10 -16.09
CA THR A 358 -4.79 9.93 -14.65
C THR A 358 -5.17 11.23 -13.95
N ASN A 359 -4.61 12.36 -14.41
CA ASN A 359 -5.00 13.73 -14.03
C ASN A 359 -5.26 13.92 -12.51
N PRO A 360 -4.34 13.51 -11.62
CA PRO A 360 -4.59 13.44 -10.19
C PRO A 360 -4.65 14.82 -9.54
N LEU A 361 -5.40 14.93 -8.43
CA LEU A 361 -5.34 16.08 -7.52
C LEU A 361 -4.14 15.95 -6.58
N VAL A 362 -3.89 14.72 -6.11
CA VAL A 362 -2.80 14.38 -5.20
C VAL A 362 -2.00 13.21 -5.75
N THR A 363 -0.68 13.30 -5.67
CA THR A 363 0.21 12.17 -5.93
C THR A 363 0.95 11.74 -4.67
N ILE A 364 0.94 10.44 -4.37
CA ILE A 364 1.66 9.83 -3.26
C ILE A 364 2.80 8.99 -3.82
N ILE A 365 4.02 9.28 -3.39
CA ILE A 365 5.24 8.61 -3.82
C ILE A 365 5.73 7.75 -2.66
N SER A 366 5.70 6.43 -2.84
CA SER A 366 6.40 5.52 -1.94
C SER A 366 7.83 5.42 -2.45
N SER A 367 8.76 6.05 -1.74
CA SER A 367 10.19 6.06 -2.04
C SER A 367 11.01 6.00 -0.75
N GLY A 368 12.29 5.70 -0.89
CA GLY A 368 13.27 5.79 0.18
C GLY A 368 14.67 6.05 -0.38
N ASP A 369 15.64 6.10 0.53
CA ASP A 369 17.05 6.34 0.21
C ASP A 369 17.81 5.01 0.11
N ASN A 370 18.35 4.70 -1.08
CA ASN A 370 19.27 3.59 -1.36
C ASN A 370 19.95 3.86 -2.72
N GLU A 371 21.26 4.00 -2.73
CA GLU A 371 22.05 4.08 -3.98
C GLU A 371 22.00 2.70 -4.69
N PRO A 372 21.68 2.59 -6.00
CA PRO A 372 21.84 3.57 -7.09
C PRO A 372 20.53 4.14 -7.68
N HIS A 373 19.36 3.85 -7.10
CA HIS A 373 18.06 4.23 -7.68
C HIS A 373 17.48 5.45 -6.96
N SER A 374 17.96 6.65 -7.32
CA SER A 374 17.46 7.90 -6.76
C SER A 374 16.05 8.22 -7.28
N HIS A 375 15.02 7.80 -6.55
CA HIS A 375 13.61 8.14 -6.79
C HIS A 375 13.06 8.98 -5.64
N PRO A 376 12.13 9.91 -5.88
CA PRO A 376 11.55 10.26 -7.18
C PRO A 376 12.50 11.07 -8.08
N ARG A 377 12.28 10.99 -9.40
CA ARG A 377 13.09 11.70 -10.40
C ARG A 377 12.54 13.11 -10.69
N PRO A 378 13.41 14.09 -10.97
CA PRO A 378 12.99 15.48 -11.14
C PRO A 378 12.06 15.71 -12.35
N ASP A 379 12.26 14.96 -13.44
CA ASP A 379 11.39 14.98 -14.62
C ASP A 379 9.99 14.45 -14.29
N THR A 380 9.90 13.33 -13.55
CA THR A 380 8.63 12.78 -13.08
C THR A 380 7.90 13.73 -12.14
N LEU A 381 8.61 14.37 -11.21
CA LEU A 381 8.02 15.42 -10.36
C LEU A 381 7.48 16.60 -11.20
N GLY A 382 8.22 17.02 -12.24
CA GLY A 382 7.78 18.03 -13.18
C GLY A 382 6.53 17.62 -13.96
N LEU A 383 6.45 16.37 -14.44
CA LEU A 383 5.28 15.85 -15.13
C LEU A 383 4.06 15.73 -14.22
N ILE A 384 4.24 15.28 -12.97
CA ILE A 384 3.18 15.24 -11.96
C ILE A 384 2.63 16.64 -11.72
N GLY A 385 3.50 17.64 -11.56
CA GLY A 385 3.09 19.04 -11.41
C GLY A 385 2.35 19.56 -12.64
N LYS A 386 2.88 19.30 -13.84
CA LYS A 386 2.33 19.78 -15.13
C LYS A 386 0.95 19.20 -15.44
N TYR A 387 0.70 17.93 -15.11
CA TYR A 387 -0.51 17.21 -15.50
C TYR A 387 -1.46 16.92 -14.33
N SER A 388 -1.22 17.52 -13.17
CA SER A 388 -2.24 17.60 -12.13
C SER A 388 -3.35 18.55 -12.56
N ARG A 389 -4.59 18.26 -12.14
CA ARG A 389 -5.71 19.19 -12.30
C ARG A 389 -5.81 20.24 -11.19
N SER A 390 -4.91 20.21 -10.22
CA SER A 390 -4.86 21.19 -9.13
C SER A 390 -4.03 22.41 -9.55
N ASP A 391 -4.48 23.61 -9.22
CA ASP A 391 -3.64 24.83 -9.31
C ASP A 391 -2.47 24.79 -8.31
N ARG A 392 -2.59 23.95 -7.28
CA ARG A 392 -1.53 23.65 -6.31
C ARG A 392 -1.36 22.13 -6.21
N PRO A 393 -0.61 21.50 -7.12
CA PRO A 393 -0.38 20.06 -7.09
C PRO A 393 0.25 19.63 -5.77
N LEU A 394 -0.36 18.66 -5.08
CA LEU A 394 0.17 18.13 -3.82
C LEU A 394 0.87 16.81 -4.09
N ILE A 395 2.16 16.77 -3.75
CA ILE A 395 3.01 15.58 -3.85
C ILE A 395 3.44 15.22 -2.43
N PHE A 396 3.04 14.03 -1.98
CA PHE A 396 3.50 13.45 -0.73
C PHE A 396 4.54 12.38 -1.04
N SER A 397 5.60 12.29 -0.25
CA SER A 397 6.60 11.23 -0.35
C SER A 397 6.85 10.61 1.01
N THR A 398 6.87 9.28 1.09
CA THR A 398 7.18 8.56 2.34
C THR A 398 8.58 8.91 2.85
N GLU A 399 9.50 9.20 1.94
CA GLU A 399 10.85 9.64 2.25
C GLU A 399 10.87 11.10 2.76
N LEU A 400 10.16 12.02 2.11
CA LEU A 400 10.09 13.41 2.59
C LEU A 400 9.33 13.54 3.91
N ALA A 401 8.33 12.68 4.13
CA ALA A 401 7.58 12.59 5.38
C ALA A 401 8.39 11.93 6.51
N ARG A 402 9.53 11.31 6.19
CA ARG A 402 10.41 10.66 7.16
C ARG A 402 11.12 11.72 7.97
N SER A 403 10.44 12.22 8.98
CA SER A 403 11.06 13.14 9.89
C SER A 403 11.77 12.45 11.05
N GLY A 404 13.08 12.60 11.11
CA GLY A 404 13.84 12.42 12.32
C GLY A 404 14.67 13.67 12.58
N ASN A 405 14.58 14.26 13.78
CA ASN A 405 15.58 15.21 14.23
C ASN A 405 16.97 14.54 14.17
N GLU A 406 17.94 15.21 13.58
CA GLU A 406 19.38 14.88 13.54
C GLU A 406 20.06 14.89 14.93
N ASN A 407 19.41 14.37 15.98
CA ASN A 407 20.12 13.95 17.20
C ASN A 407 20.57 12.49 17.13
N ILE A 408 20.19 11.78 16.07
CA ILE A 408 20.93 10.59 15.67
C ILE A 408 21.99 11.08 14.69
N LYS A 409 23.24 11.25 15.13
CA LYS A 409 24.34 11.74 14.28
C LYS A 409 24.51 10.92 12.99
N HIS A 410 24.00 9.68 12.97
CA HIS A 410 23.99 8.79 11.83
C HIS A 410 22.71 7.91 11.83
N PRO A 411 21.55 8.39 11.33
CA PRO A 411 20.31 7.61 11.32
C PRO A 411 20.45 6.29 10.53
N ASN A 412 21.27 6.31 9.48
CA ASN A 412 21.64 5.12 8.72
C ASN A 412 22.51 4.15 9.53
N LEU A 413 23.40 4.64 10.41
CA LEU A 413 24.19 3.80 11.31
C LEU A 413 23.30 3.17 12.39
N VAL A 414 22.37 3.92 12.98
CA VAL A 414 21.42 3.35 13.95
C VAL A 414 20.51 2.33 13.29
N ARG A 415 20.03 2.58 12.07
CA ARG A 415 19.30 1.55 11.30
C ARG A 415 20.17 0.34 11.02
N ARG A 416 21.45 0.52 10.68
CA ARG A 416 22.39 -0.57 10.42
C ARG A 416 22.66 -1.39 11.69
N GLU A 417 23.03 -0.75 12.79
CA GLU A 417 23.27 -1.40 14.09
C GLU A 417 22.03 -2.14 14.58
N LEU A 418 20.85 -1.58 14.34
CA LEU A 418 19.59 -2.20 14.72
C LEU A 418 19.25 -3.38 13.83
N LYS A 419 19.50 -3.28 12.51
CA LYS A 419 19.42 -4.39 11.56
C LYS A 419 20.41 -5.50 11.92
N ASP A 420 21.62 -5.15 12.33
CA ASP A 420 22.65 -6.09 12.77
C ASP A 420 22.21 -6.81 14.05
N ASN A 421 21.63 -6.09 15.01
CA ASN A 421 21.08 -6.68 16.23
C ASN A 421 19.87 -7.58 15.92
N ILE A 422 18.94 -7.17 15.06
CA ILE A 422 17.81 -8.00 14.63
C ILE A 422 18.30 -9.28 13.95
N ASN A 423 19.22 -9.16 12.99
CA ASN A 423 19.82 -10.30 12.29
C ASN A 423 20.52 -11.24 13.26
N LYS A 424 21.22 -10.71 14.27
CA LYS A 424 21.86 -11.51 15.31
C LYS A 424 20.85 -12.31 16.11
N GLU A 425 19.77 -11.70 16.58
CA GLU A 425 18.73 -12.42 17.32
C GLU A 425 17.99 -13.42 16.43
N MET A 426 17.70 -13.06 15.17
CA MET A 426 17.10 -13.96 14.17
C MET A 426 17.97 -15.18 13.88
N ASN A 427 19.30 -15.01 13.79
CA ASN A 427 20.22 -16.13 13.61
C ASN A 427 20.17 -17.09 14.79
N ILE A 428 20.04 -16.61 16.03
CA ILE A 428 19.90 -17.46 17.22
C ILE A 428 18.57 -18.23 17.19
N ILE A 429 17.48 -17.58 16.78
CA ILE A 429 16.15 -18.19 16.67
C ILE A 429 16.14 -19.33 15.64
N HIS A 430 16.78 -19.10 14.48
CA HIS A 430 16.85 -20.06 13.37
C HIS A 430 17.98 -21.09 13.49
N ASP A 431 18.86 -20.98 14.49
CA ASP A 431 19.92 -21.96 14.73
C ASP A 431 19.33 -23.27 15.29
N TYR A 432 19.67 -24.39 14.66
CA TYR A 432 19.26 -25.73 15.09
C TYR A 432 20.01 -26.20 16.33
N ALA A 433 21.19 -25.64 16.61
CA ALA A 433 21.99 -25.96 17.80
C ALA A 433 21.57 -25.15 19.05
N ALA A 434 20.76 -24.10 18.89
CA ALA A 434 20.31 -23.26 19.99
C ALA A 434 19.21 -23.92 20.83
N THR A 435 19.34 -23.85 22.15
CA THR A 435 18.34 -24.35 23.11
C THR A 435 17.06 -23.51 23.12
N ALA A 436 15.93 -24.08 23.55
CA ALA A 436 14.67 -23.37 23.68
C ALA A 436 14.77 -22.12 24.58
N ALA A 437 15.58 -22.17 25.64
CA ALA A 437 15.82 -21.02 26.52
C ALA A 437 16.57 -19.88 25.80
N GLN A 438 17.55 -20.22 24.96
CA GLN A 438 18.28 -19.24 24.14
C GLN A 438 17.38 -18.61 23.09
N LYS A 439 16.52 -19.40 22.43
CA LYS A 439 15.53 -18.91 21.46
C LYS A 439 14.53 -17.95 22.11
N ASN A 440 13.93 -18.34 23.24
CA ASN A 440 13.01 -17.49 23.99
C ASN A 440 13.65 -16.17 24.47
N ALA A 441 14.93 -16.20 24.86
CA ALA A 441 15.66 -15.00 25.26
C ALA A 441 15.96 -14.08 24.06
N ALA A 442 16.30 -14.67 22.90
CA ALA A 442 16.49 -13.96 21.65
C ALA A 442 15.18 -13.33 21.15
N GLU A 443 14.05 -14.03 21.23
CA GLU A 443 12.72 -13.51 20.91
C GLU A 443 12.37 -12.28 21.78
N LYS A 444 12.63 -12.34 23.10
CA LYS A 444 12.40 -11.18 23.98
C LYS A 444 13.27 -9.97 23.63
N ARG A 445 14.54 -10.19 23.27
CA ARG A 445 15.44 -9.10 22.83
C ARG A 445 15.00 -8.56 21.48
N LEU A 446 14.64 -9.43 20.56
CA LEU A 446 14.06 -9.08 19.28
C LEU A 446 12.81 -8.21 19.47
N ASP A 447 11.86 -8.61 20.31
CA ASP A 447 10.67 -7.81 20.64
C ASP A 447 11.02 -6.41 21.16
N LYS A 448 12.05 -6.29 22.00
CA LYS A 448 12.51 -4.98 22.50
C LYS A 448 13.13 -4.12 21.41
N HIS A 449 13.93 -4.72 20.52
CA HIS A 449 14.48 -4.03 19.35
C HIS A 449 13.36 -3.57 18.40
N LEU A 450 12.39 -4.45 18.14
CA LEU A 450 11.22 -4.18 17.33
C LEU A 450 10.41 -3.03 17.92
N GLU A 451 10.10 -2.98 19.22
CA GLU A 451 9.32 -1.89 19.84
C GLU A 451 9.91 -0.49 19.56
N VAL A 452 11.24 -0.34 19.58
CA VAL A 452 11.91 0.94 19.36
C VAL A 452 11.66 1.43 17.95
N ILE A 453 11.76 0.55 16.95
CA ILE A 453 11.66 0.94 15.55
C ILE A 453 10.24 0.76 14.97
N GLU A 454 9.40 -0.12 15.52
CA GLU A 454 7.93 -0.09 15.39
C GLU A 454 7.41 1.33 15.64
N ARG A 455 7.85 1.99 16.72
CA ARG A 455 7.50 3.40 16.99
C ARG A 455 8.08 4.41 16.00
N SER A 456 9.08 4.06 15.21
CA SER A 456 9.64 4.95 14.19
C SER A 456 8.85 4.81 12.88
N VAL A 457 8.67 3.58 12.39
CA VAL A 457 7.95 3.27 11.14
C VAL A 457 6.44 3.54 11.25
N SER A 458 5.82 3.31 12.42
CA SER A 458 4.39 3.62 12.65
C SER A 458 4.07 5.10 12.72
N ASN A 459 5.09 5.97 12.76
CA ASN A 459 4.92 7.35 13.16
C ASN A 459 5.55 8.34 12.20
N TYR A 460 6.70 8.02 11.61
CA TYR A 460 7.44 8.92 10.72
C TYR A 460 7.56 8.28 9.34
N GLY A 461 7.43 9.07 8.29
CA GLY A 461 7.43 8.61 6.89
C GLY A 461 6.09 8.06 6.38
N MET A 462 5.18 7.64 7.26
CA MET A 462 3.87 7.15 6.85
C MET A 462 2.95 8.29 6.38
N ILE A 463 2.32 8.10 5.22
CA ILE A 463 1.28 8.98 4.68
C ILE A 463 -0.08 8.30 4.90
N ASN A 464 -0.97 8.98 5.63
CA ASN A 464 -2.28 8.48 6.00
C ASN A 464 -3.34 9.13 5.13
N VAL A 465 -4.08 8.36 4.35
CA VAL A 465 -5.28 8.83 3.64
C VAL A 465 -6.51 8.26 4.34
N ARG A 466 -7.47 9.12 4.69
CA ARG A 466 -8.75 8.70 5.30
C ARG A 466 -9.90 9.32 4.53
N THR A 467 -10.96 8.55 4.28
CA THR A 467 -12.13 9.06 3.53
C THR A 467 -13.44 8.36 3.88
N ASP A 468 -14.53 9.11 3.83
CA ASP A 468 -15.92 8.64 3.85
C ASP A 468 -16.53 8.53 2.43
N GLY A 469 -15.73 8.79 1.39
CA GLY A 469 -16.20 8.86 0.01
C GLY A 469 -16.71 10.24 -0.43
N SER A 470 -16.65 11.27 0.41
CA SER A 470 -16.97 12.66 0.04
C SER A 470 -15.98 13.68 0.58
N ARG A 471 -15.26 13.33 1.64
CA ARG A 471 -14.16 14.11 2.21
C ARG A 471 -12.92 13.24 2.32
N VAL A 472 -11.77 13.87 2.23
CA VAL A 472 -10.48 13.21 2.42
C VAL A 472 -9.65 14.01 3.41
N ILE A 473 -8.94 13.31 4.30
CA ILE A 473 -7.73 13.89 4.88
C ILE A 473 -6.51 13.11 4.40
N ILE A 474 -5.42 13.84 4.19
CA ILE A 474 -4.09 13.27 4.01
C ILE A 474 -3.21 13.81 5.13
N ALA A 475 -2.63 12.93 5.92
CA ALA A 475 -1.87 13.32 7.11
C ALA A 475 -0.51 12.64 7.19
N GLN A 476 0.50 13.43 7.54
CA GLN A 476 1.85 12.99 7.86
C GLN A 476 2.26 13.56 9.22
N ARG A 477 3.15 12.88 9.93
CA ARG A 477 3.57 13.36 11.25
C ARG A 477 4.52 14.55 11.10
N LEU A 478 4.31 15.58 11.92
CA LEU A 478 5.19 16.74 11.96
C LEU A 478 6.58 16.36 12.44
N GLU A 479 7.56 17.02 11.83
CA GLU A 479 8.97 16.80 12.13
C GLU A 479 9.35 17.11 13.56
N ARG A 480 9.01 18.33 13.94
CA ARG A 480 9.08 18.82 15.30
C ARG A 480 7.66 18.89 15.82
N GLU A 481 7.34 18.05 16.80
CA GLU A 481 6.08 18.18 17.53
C GLU A 481 5.98 19.60 18.11
N ARG A 482 5.05 20.40 17.59
CA ARG A 482 4.82 21.77 18.07
C ARG A 482 4.18 21.74 19.46
N SER A 483 3.29 20.78 19.69
CA SER A 483 2.72 20.46 21.00
C SER A 483 2.05 19.07 20.97
N LYS A 484 1.62 18.56 22.13
CA LYS A 484 0.78 17.34 22.19
C LYS A 484 -0.58 17.48 21.49
N ALA A 485 -1.02 18.72 21.22
CA ALA A 485 -2.23 19.03 20.47
C ALA A 485 -2.00 19.14 18.95
N VAL A 486 -0.74 19.30 18.51
CA VAL A 486 -0.37 19.55 17.11
C VAL A 486 0.85 18.69 16.78
N ARG A 487 0.57 17.47 16.32
CA ARG A 487 1.52 16.40 16.00
C ARG A 487 1.47 15.99 14.52
N TRP A 488 0.39 16.30 13.83
CA TRP A 488 0.16 15.95 12.43
C TRP A 488 0.08 17.19 11.56
N ASP A 489 0.69 17.09 10.38
CA ASP A 489 0.41 17.96 9.24
C ASP A 489 -0.77 17.33 8.51
N ILE A 490 -1.93 18.00 8.51
CA ILE A 490 -3.19 17.47 8.01
C ILE A 490 -3.67 18.36 6.87
N TYR A 491 -3.78 17.75 5.70
CA TYR A 491 -4.35 18.35 4.50
C TYR A 491 -5.78 17.85 4.35
N THR A 492 -6.71 18.74 4.08
CA THR A 492 -8.13 18.38 3.98
C THR A 492 -8.71 18.69 2.62
N PHE A 493 -9.65 17.86 2.21
CA PHE A 493 -10.27 17.92 0.90
C PHE A 493 -11.75 17.59 1.01
N GLU A 494 -12.57 18.26 0.20
CA GLU A 494 -14.01 18.07 0.19
C GLU A 494 -14.55 18.07 -1.25
N CYS A 495 -15.52 17.21 -1.52
CA CYS A 495 -16.22 17.18 -2.80
C CYS A 495 -17.17 18.37 -2.95
N ASP A 496 -17.19 18.98 -4.15
CA ASP A 496 -18.24 19.93 -4.53
C ASP A 496 -19.59 19.23 -4.77
N SER A 497 -20.63 20.00 -5.08
CA SER A 497 -21.97 19.47 -5.38
C SER A 497 -22.03 18.57 -6.62
N ARG A 498 -20.96 18.48 -7.42
CA ARG A 498 -20.80 17.57 -8.56
C ARG A 498 -19.92 16.36 -8.22
N GLY A 499 -19.53 16.19 -6.97
CA GLY A 499 -18.67 15.11 -6.51
C GLY A 499 -17.19 15.32 -6.80
N ARG A 500 -16.75 16.48 -7.30
CA ARG A 500 -15.31 16.69 -7.60
C ARG A 500 -14.57 17.08 -6.34
N LEU A 501 -13.50 16.37 -6.01
CA LEU A 501 -12.67 16.65 -4.85
C LEU A 501 -11.82 17.92 -5.03
N HIS A 502 -11.84 18.81 -4.03
CA HIS A 502 -11.04 20.03 -3.98
C HIS A 502 -10.19 20.08 -2.72
N PHE A 503 -8.99 20.66 -2.82
CA PHE A 503 -8.14 20.95 -1.67
C PHE A 503 -8.64 22.18 -0.92
N ILE A 504 -8.73 22.10 0.41
CA ILE A 504 -9.27 23.17 1.27
C ILE A 504 -8.17 23.85 2.09
N HIS A 505 -7.43 23.09 2.90
CA HIS A 505 -6.36 23.61 3.76
C HIS A 505 -5.28 22.58 4.07
#